data_AF-K2RGM1-F1
#
_entry.id   AF-K2RGM1-F1
#
_cell.length_a   1.000
_cell.length_b   1.000
_cell.length_c   1.000
_cell.angle_alpha   90.00
_cell.angle_beta   90.00
_cell.angle_gamma   90.00
#
_symmetry.space_group_name_H-M   'P 1'
#
loop_
_entity.id
_entity.type
_entity.pdbx_description
1 polymer ?
#
loop_
_entity_poly.entity_id
_entity_poly.type
_entity_poly.pdbx_seq_one_letter_code
_entity_poly.pdbx_strand_id
1 'polypeptide(L)'
;MGSSAKRKKEKKKDFQKPKLKVGKAKPKADNFTDTSFKAKSIVVKEQSIHTAAPTVTAQFTHQLGLLTHKSDTQRRESLSYLTNAVSSARAQNAPLPQPVSVIIPKVLSLIYDTSTGVRQQLLKLLQSLPPADVRPHVEELLRRTRAGMTSLSTDICTTSFDVLDWLLQTHPLETVSCAGGWVHTLKCFMSVLGWKDPRAAAGTQKWTTSSAAATTSSHSNAEKLKKLRHHQLVSLAAFIRAGVSEDAEAAERARRELQSAARRWFPLHQAHFHMLPNQSPNGFAHLNLFGAPKDEDGQMYTDRQGRQQVFARLIQAAVVAGLQNAKKEGGQIGRAAAEVEKVVQESMSDYDGGDW
;
A
#
# COMPACT_ATOMS: atom_id res chain seq x y z
N MET A 1 54.73 -78.39 -11.71
CA MET A 1 55.71 -77.31 -11.41
C MET A 1 55.15 -75.98 -11.93
N GLY A 2 54.66 -75.07 -11.08
CA GLY A 2 54.09 -73.79 -11.57
C GLY A 2 53.41 -72.84 -10.56
N SER A 3 53.29 -73.18 -9.27
CA SER A 3 52.64 -72.30 -8.28
C SER A 3 53.56 -71.21 -7.68
N SER A 4 54.87 -71.26 -7.94
CA SER A 4 55.86 -70.35 -7.34
C SER A 4 55.89 -68.95 -7.99
N ALA A 5 55.67 -68.86 -9.30
CA ALA A 5 55.77 -67.59 -10.03
C ALA A 5 54.58 -66.65 -9.75
N LYS A 6 53.37 -67.20 -9.58
CA LYS A 6 52.14 -66.44 -9.30
C LYS A 6 52.17 -65.84 -7.88
N ARG A 7 52.55 -66.65 -6.89
CA ARG A 7 52.71 -66.23 -5.49
C ARG A 7 53.85 -65.23 -5.29
N LYS A 8 54.95 -65.35 -6.07
CA LYS A 8 56.03 -64.34 -6.12
C LYS A 8 55.58 -63.03 -6.77
N LYS A 9 54.73 -63.08 -7.81
CA LYS A 9 54.21 -61.89 -8.50
C LYS A 9 53.18 -61.14 -7.65
N GLU A 10 52.41 -61.85 -6.82
CA GLU A 10 51.49 -61.26 -5.83
C GLU A 10 52.25 -60.58 -4.68
N LYS A 11 53.26 -61.23 -4.08
CA LYS A 11 54.16 -60.57 -3.11
C LYS A 11 54.88 -59.35 -3.68
N LYS A 12 55.19 -59.34 -4.98
CA LYS A 12 55.81 -58.20 -5.68
C LYS A 12 54.83 -57.06 -6.00
N LYS A 13 53.52 -57.30 -5.87
CA LYS A 13 52.48 -56.25 -5.97
C LYS A 13 52.20 -55.59 -4.62
N ASP A 14 52.40 -56.31 -3.51
CA ASP A 14 52.14 -55.83 -2.14
C ASP A 14 53.02 -54.64 -1.70
N PHE A 15 54.23 -54.49 -2.26
CA PHE A 15 55.18 -53.43 -1.85
C PHE A 15 55.71 -52.62 -3.03
N GLN A 16 54.83 -52.16 -3.92
CA GLN A 16 55.23 -51.29 -5.03
C GLN A 16 55.28 -49.83 -4.60
N LYS A 17 56.48 -49.33 -4.30
CA LYS A 17 56.71 -47.90 -4.10
C LYS A 17 56.41 -47.14 -5.41
N PRO A 18 55.53 -46.13 -5.40
CA PRO A 18 55.27 -45.29 -6.57
C PRO A 18 56.58 -44.68 -7.08
N LYS A 19 56.82 -44.71 -8.40
CA LYS A 19 58.00 -44.07 -9.00
C LYS A 19 58.05 -42.59 -8.61
N LEU A 20 59.23 -42.13 -8.17
CA LEU A 20 59.50 -40.74 -7.83
C LEU A 20 59.21 -39.85 -9.05
N LYS A 21 58.11 -39.10 -9.01
CA LYS A 21 57.80 -38.08 -10.02
C LYS A 21 58.37 -36.75 -9.53
N VAL A 22 59.50 -36.35 -10.10
CA VAL A 22 60.17 -35.08 -9.80
C VAL A 22 59.20 -33.92 -10.09
N GLY A 23 59.09 -32.96 -9.16
CA GLY A 23 58.19 -31.81 -9.26
C GLY A 23 56.80 -31.96 -8.60
N LYS A 24 56.46 -33.13 -8.04
CA LYS A 24 55.23 -33.32 -7.25
C LYS A 24 55.55 -33.42 -5.75
N ALA A 25 54.62 -33.00 -4.90
CA ALA A 25 54.76 -33.12 -3.45
C ALA A 25 55.07 -34.59 -3.08
N LYS A 26 56.04 -34.77 -2.19
CA LYS A 26 56.48 -36.08 -1.72
C LYS A 26 55.24 -36.85 -1.20
N PRO A 27 54.98 -38.07 -1.69
CA PRO A 27 53.82 -38.84 -1.24
C PRO A 27 53.92 -39.08 0.27
N LYS A 28 52.77 -39.03 0.94
CA LYS A 28 52.65 -39.40 2.36
C LYS A 28 53.14 -40.85 2.53
N ALA A 29 53.81 -41.14 3.65
CA ALA A 29 54.34 -42.48 3.91
C ALA A 29 53.20 -43.52 3.96
N ASP A 30 53.50 -44.78 3.64
CA ASP A 30 52.47 -45.84 3.55
C ASP A 30 51.76 -46.13 4.90
N ASN A 31 52.38 -45.74 6.02
CA ASN A 31 51.82 -45.82 7.37
C ASN A 31 51.17 -44.50 7.85
N PHE A 32 50.99 -43.52 6.97
CA PHE A 32 50.39 -42.25 7.32
C PHE A 32 48.87 -42.39 7.47
N THR A 33 48.38 -42.25 8.70
CA THR A 33 46.94 -42.14 8.97
C THR A 33 46.50 -40.69 8.78
N ASP A 34 45.60 -40.44 7.83
CA ASP A 34 45.03 -39.10 7.64
C ASP A 34 43.94 -38.84 8.69
N THR A 35 44.21 -37.94 9.63
CA THR A 35 43.28 -37.54 10.69
C THR A 35 42.37 -36.37 10.28
N SER A 36 42.40 -35.96 9.01
CA SER A 36 41.48 -34.93 8.51
C SER A 36 40.08 -35.52 8.33
N PHE A 37 39.16 -35.13 9.21
CA PHE A 37 37.74 -35.38 9.05
C PHE A 37 36.99 -34.05 8.92
N LYS A 38 35.85 -34.09 8.22
CA LYS A 38 34.92 -32.96 8.14
C LYS A 38 33.63 -33.36 8.82
N ALA A 39 33.33 -32.74 9.95
CA ALA A 39 32.03 -32.86 10.60
C ALA A 39 31.14 -31.68 10.17
N LYS A 40 29.90 -31.98 9.73
CA LYS A 40 28.88 -30.97 9.46
C LYS A 40 27.79 -31.10 10.53
N SER A 41 27.35 -29.98 11.08
CA SER A 41 26.23 -29.95 12.01
C SER A 41 24.92 -30.11 11.26
N ILE A 42 24.00 -30.91 11.82
CA ILE A 42 22.63 -31.03 11.33
C ILE A 42 21.81 -29.95 12.04
N VAL A 43 21.38 -28.93 11.30
CA VAL A 43 20.44 -27.94 11.82
C VAL A 43 19.03 -28.46 11.58
N VAL A 44 18.36 -28.89 12.66
CA VAL A 44 16.96 -29.29 12.62
C VAL A 44 16.09 -28.03 12.70
N LYS A 45 14.97 -28.01 11.96
CA LYS A 45 14.02 -26.91 12.02
C LYS A 45 13.41 -26.84 13.43
N GLU A 46 13.56 -25.71 14.10
CA GLU A 46 12.96 -25.48 15.41
C GLU A 46 11.44 -25.65 15.32
N GLN A 47 10.89 -26.55 16.14
CA GLN A 47 9.47 -26.66 16.37
C GLN A 47 9.15 -25.78 17.58
N SER A 48 8.06 -25.00 17.51
CA SER A 48 7.62 -24.08 18.57
C SER A 48 7.00 -24.83 19.77
N ILE A 49 7.76 -25.76 20.33
CA ILE A 49 7.40 -26.56 21.50
C ILE A 49 8.37 -26.16 22.61
N HIS A 50 8.08 -25.03 23.25
CA HIS A 50 8.85 -24.53 24.39
C HIS A 50 8.02 -24.65 25.66
N THR A 51 8.68 -24.97 26.78
CA THR A 51 8.04 -24.99 28.11
C THR A 51 7.77 -23.58 28.65
N ALA A 52 8.48 -22.57 28.14
CA ALA A 52 8.24 -21.16 28.43
C ALA A 52 7.25 -20.55 27.43
N ALA A 53 6.35 -19.70 27.92
CA ALA A 53 5.38 -19.00 27.08
C ALA A 53 6.11 -18.03 26.11
N PRO A 54 5.75 -18.03 24.81
CA PRO A 54 6.37 -17.11 23.85
C PRO A 54 5.96 -15.66 24.16
N THR A 55 6.89 -14.72 23.96
CA THR A 55 6.63 -13.29 24.17
C THR A 55 5.53 -12.79 23.24
N VAL A 56 4.80 -11.75 23.65
CA VAL A 56 3.72 -11.14 22.85
C VAL A 56 4.25 -10.71 21.47
N THR A 57 5.44 -10.12 21.42
CA THR A 57 6.12 -9.75 20.17
C THR A 57 6.42 -10.95 19.28
N ALA A 58 6.90 -12.07 19.84
CA ALA A 58 7.18 -13.28 19.07
C ALA A 58 5.88 -13.91 18.51
N GLN A 59 4.82 -13.96 19.32
CA GLN A 59 3.50 -14.41 18.87
C GLN A 59 2.95 -13.51 17.75
N PHE A 60 3.05 -12.19 17.92
CA PHE A 60 2.60 -11.22 16.92
C PHE A 60 3.36 -11.39 15.59
N THR A 61 4.69 -11.54 15.63
CA THR A 61 5.50 -11.81 14.43
C THR A 61 5.13 -13.13 13.77
N HIS A 62 4.87 -14.17 14.56
CA HIS A 62 4.40 -15.45 14.02
C HIS A 62 3.06 -15.30 13.29
N GLN A 63 2.10 -14.59 13.87
CA GLN A 63 0.80 -14.33 13.25
C GLN A 63 0.92 -13.46 11.98
N LEU A 64 1.83 -12.49 11.94
CA LEU A 64 2.16 -11.77 10.69
C LEU A 64 2.68 -12.71 9.60
N GLY A 65 3.44 -13.75 9.97
CA GLY A 65 3.93 -14.78 9.04
C GLY A 65 2.81 -15.68 8.48
N LEU A 66 1.71 -15.84 9.21
CA LEU A 66 0.57 -16.67 8.80
C LEU A 66 -0.39 -15.95 7.83
N LEU A 67 -0.18 -14.65 7.58
CA LEU A 67 -0.98 -13.88 6.63
C LEU A 67 -0.84 -14.34 5.18
N THR A 68 0.22 -15.07 4.83
CA THR A 68 0.39 -15.66 3.48
C THR A 68 -0.01 -17.13 3.43
N HIS A 69 -0.66 -17.65 4.47
CA HIS A 69 -1.07 -19.05 4.54
C HIS A 69 -2.18 -19.37 3.51
N LYS A 70 -2.18 -20.60 2.97
CA LYS A 70 -3.13 -21.02 1.94
C LYS A 70 -4.60 -21.02 2.41
N SER A 71 -4.85 -21.35 3.68
CA SER A 71 -6.21 -21.33 4.25
C SER A 71 -6.63 -19.90 4.59
N ASP A 72 -7.76 -19.49 4.04
CA ASP A 72 -8.40 -18.21 4.30
C ASP A 72 -8.88 -18.08 5.76
N THR A 73 -9.40 -19.17 6.35
CA THR A 73 -9.71 -19.22 7.78
C THR A 73 -8.49 -18.87 8.61
N GLN A 74 -7.33 -19.49 8.34
CA GLN A 74 -6.10 -19.19 9.08
C GLN A 74 -5.68 -17.72 8.92
N ARG A 75 -5.75 -17.16 7.70
CA ARG A 75 -5.43 -15.75 7.47
C ARG A 75 -6.36 -14.84 8.27
N ARG A 76 -7.66 -15.11 8.25
CA ARG A 76 -8.69 -14.33 8.97
C ARG A 76 -8.51 -14.40 10.48
N GLU A 77 -8.28 -15.59 11.05
CA GLU A 77 -8.04 -15.74 12.49
C GLU A 77 -6.74 -15.06 12.91
N SER A 78 -5.69 -15.14 12.08
CA SER A 78 -4.43 -14.43 12.33
C SER A 78 -4.64 -12.92 12.34
N LEU A 79 -5.40 -12.37 11.37
CA LEU A 79 -5.78 -10.95 11.37
C LEU A 79 -6.63 -10.57 12.59
N SER A 80 -7.56 -11.42 13.01
CA SER A 80 -8.38 -11.21 14.21
C SER A 80 -7.53 -11.08 15.47
N TYR A 81 -6.57 -12.00 15.65
CA TYR A 81 -5.60 -11.92 16.72
C TYR A 81 -4.80 -10.61 16.67
N LEU A 82 -4.28 -10.23 15.49
CA LEU A 82 -3.50 -9.00 15.33
C LEU A 82 -4.35 -7.76 15.68
N THR A 83 -5.61 -7.69 15.26
CA THR A 83 -6.53 -6.60 15.59
C THR A 83 -6.74 -6.49 17.10
N ASN A 84 -6.95 -7.62 17.77
CA ASN A 84 -7.15 -7.65 19.22
C ASN A 84 -5.89 -7.24 19.98
N ALA A 85 -4.71 -7.69 19.55
CA ALA A 85 -3.44 -7.31 20.15
C ALA A 85 -3.16 -5.80 20.00
N VAL A 86 -3.40 -5.22 18.82
CA VAL A 86 -3.27 -3.78 18.57
C VAL A 86 -4.27 -2.99 19.43
N SER A 87 -5.54 -3.42 19.46
CA SER A 87 -6.59 -2.75 20.23
C SER A 87 -6.31 -2.79 21.74
N SER A 88 -5.81 -3.92 22.24
CA SER A 88 -5.42 -4.08 23.64
C SER A 88 -4.23 -3.19 24.01
N ALA A 89 -3.20 -3.12 23.16
CA ALA A 89 -2.06 -2.22 23.39
C ALA A 89 -2.51 -0.76 23.42
N ARG A 90 -3.39 -0.36 22.50
CA ARG A 90 -3.96 1.00 22.44
C ARG A 90 -4.77 1.35 23.67
N ALA A 91 -5.62 0.44 24.15
CA ALA A 91 -6.43 0.66 25.34
C ALA A 91 -5.57 0.85 26.61
N GLN A 92 -4.39 0.23 26.65
CA GLN A 92 -3.45 0.34 27.77
C GLN A 92 -2.41 1.46 27.59
N ASN A 93 -2.48 2.24 26.51
CA ASN A 93 -1.44 3.20 26.10
C ASN A 93 -0.03 2.57 26.08
N ALA A 94 0.05 1.28 25.77
CA ALA A 94 1.30 0.53 25.66
C ALA A 94 1.85 0.61 24.22
N PRO A 95 3.18 0.47 24.03
CA PRO A 95 3.76 0.38 22.70
C PRO A 95 3.21 -0.83 21.94
N LEU A 96 3.04 -0.68 20.63
CA LEU A 96 2.60 -1.78 19.77
C LEU A 96 3.63 -2.94 19.80
N PRO A 97 3.18 -4.21 19.77
CA PRO A 97 4.09 -5.37 19.77
C PRO A 97 5.10 -5.38 18.61
N GLN A 98 4.73 -4.76 17.48
CA GLN A 98 5.59 -4.50 16.32
C GLN A 98 5.24 -3.11 15.76
N PRO A 99 6.21 -2.39 15.16
CA PRO A 99 5.94 -1.08 14.58
C PRO A 99 5.09 -1.19 13.32
N VAL A 100 4.31 -0.14 13.04
CA VAL A 100 3.41 -0.07 11.88
C VAL A 100 4.16 -0.25 10.55
N SER A 101 5.42 0.19 10.49
CA SER A 101 6.31 0.02 9.33
C SER A 101 6.64 -1.43 9.00
N VAL A 102 6.52 -2.35 9.96
CA VAL A 102 6.67 -3.81 9.74
C VAL A 102 5.32 -4.45 9.41
N ILE A 103 4.23 -3.94 9.99
CA ILE A 103 2.88 -4.48 9.81
C ILE A 103 2.35 -4.18 8.42
N ILE A 104 2.38 -2.91 7.99
CA ILE A 104 1.76 -2.46 6.73
C ILE A 104 2.24 -3.27 5.53
N PRO A 105 3.56 -3.41 5.26
CA PRO A 105 4.05 -4.15 4.10
C PRO A 105 3.56 -5.61 4.05
N LYS A 106 3.29 -6.23 5.20
CA LYS A 106 2.78 -7.62 5.30
C LYS A 106 1.29 -7.74 5.00
N VAL A 107 0.51 -6.69 5.23
CA VAL A 107 -0.95 -6.72 5.08
C VAL A 107 -1.42 -6.17 3.73
N LEU A 108 -0.59 -5.40 3.01
CA LEU A 108 -0.99 -4.76 1.75
C LEU A 108 -1.48 -5.72 0.67
N SER A 109 -0.90 -6.92 0.57
CA SER A 109 -1.35 -7.92 -0.41
C SER A 109 -2.74 -8.45 -0.12
N LEU A 110 -3.20 -8.36 1.13
CA LEU A 110 -4.52 -8.86 1.55
C LEU A 110 -5.67 -7.95 1.10
N ILE A 111 -5.39 -6.74 0.60
CA ILE A 111 -6.40 -5.89 -0.06
C ILE A 111 -7.00 -6.64 -1.25
N TYR A 112 -6.22 -7.50 -1.91
CA TYR A 112 -6.63 -8.29 -3.07
C TYR A 112 -7.01 -9.74 -2.70
N ASP A 113 -7.17 -10.06 -1.41
CA ASP A 113 -7.50 -11.43 -0.99
C ASP A 113 -8.81 -11.88 -1.62
N THR A 114 -8.89 -13.15 -2.03
CA THR A 114 -10.09 -13.71 -2.66
C THR A 114 -11.26 -13.80 -1.66
N SER A 115 -10.97 -13.98 -0.38
CA SER A 115 -11.98 -14.10 0.68
C SER A 115 -12.41 -12.74 1.21
N THR A 116 -13.71 -12.43 1.09
CA THR A 116 -14.30 -11.20 1.62
C THR A 116 -14.12 -11.08 3.14
N GLY A 117 -14.17 -12.20 3.88
CA GLY A 117 -13.98 -12.20 5.33
C GLY A 117 -12.57 -11.80 5.75
N VAL A 118 -11.55 -12.17 4.97
CA VAL A 118 -10.16 -11.74 5.19
C VAL A 118 -10.03 -10.24 4.94
N ARG A 119 -10.59 -9.73 3.82
CA ARG A 119 -10.53 -8.29 3.50
C ARG A 119 -11.27 -7.41 4.52
N GLN A 120 -12.41 -7.87 5.03
CA GLN A 120 -13.14 -7.17 6.09
C GLN A 120 -12.36 -7.14 7.40
N GLN A 121 -11.73 -8.24 7.79
CA GLN A 121 -10.90 -8.27 9.00
C GLN A 121 -9.63 -7.43 8.85
N LEU A 122 -9.05 -7.38 7.64
CA LEU A 122 -7.95 -6.48 7.30
C LEU A 122 -8.35 -5.02 7.53
N LEU A 123 -9.52 -4.59 7.04
CA LEU A 123 -9.99 -3.23 7.24
C LEU A 123 -10.12 -2.88 8.73
N LYS A 124 -10.64 -3.81 9.55
CA LYS A 124 -10.70 -3.63 11.01
C LYS A 124 -9.32 -3.49 11.64
N LEU A 125 -8.33 -4.28 11.19
CA LEU A 125 -6.95 -4.14 11.62
C LEU A 125 -6.42 -2.74 11.28
N LEU A 126 -6.59 -2.28 10.04
CA LEU A 126 -6.15 -0.95 9.61
C LEU A 126 -6.78 0.17 10.45
N GLN A 127 -8.09 0.08 10.71
CA GLN A 127 -8.83 1.02 11.56
C GLN A 127 -8.38 1.02 13.03
N SER A 128 -7.86 -0.11 13.52
CA SER A 128 -7.37 -0.22 14.90
C SER A 128 -6.01 0.45 15.12
N LEU A 129 -5.21 0.61 14.07
CA LEU A 129 -3.87 1.20 14.15
C LEU A 129 -3.92 2.68 14.59
N PRO A 130 -2.89 3.17 15.32
CA PRO A 130 -2.79 4.59 15.67
C PRO A 130 -2.67 5.46 14.40
N PRO A 131 -3.54 6.48 14.21
CA PRO A 131 -3.50 7.32 13.00
C PRO A 131 -2.14 8.01 12.78
N ALA A 132 -1.50 8.47 13.87
CA ALA A 132 -0.19 9.13 13.77
C ALA A 132 0.89 8.22 13.13
N ASP A 133 0.86 6.93 13.44
CA ASP A 133 1.81 5.95 12.93
C ASP A 133 1.45 5.43 11.52
N VAL A 134 0.20 5.59 11.10
CA VAL A 134 -0.27 5.25 9.75
C VAL A 134 0.06 6.35 8.74
N ARG A 135 0.04 7.62 9.16
CA ARG A 135 0.34 8.79 8.32
C ARG A 135 1.56 8.63 7.38
N PRO A 136 2.73 8.10 7.81
CA PRO A 136 3.90 7.93 6.94
C PRO A 136 3.67 6.92 5.80
N HIS A 137 2.68 6.05 5.92
CA HIS A 137 2.42 4.93 5.02
C HIS A 137 1.21 5.15 4.10
N VAL A 138 0.57 6.32 4.18
CA VAL A 138 -0.63 6.67 3.39
C VAL A 138 -0.35 6.54 1.88
N GLU A 139 0.82 6.97 1.40
CA GLU A 139 1.17 6.85 -0.03
C GLU A 139 1.17 5.39 -0.50
N GLU A 140 1.79 4.49 0.27
CA GLU A 140 1.89 3.07 -0.07
C GLU A 140 0.52 2.38 -0.01
N LEU A 141 -0.25 2.69 1.03
CA LEU A 141 -1.63 2.23 1.20
C LEU A 141 -2.49 2.69 0.02
N LEU A 142 -2.51 3.99 -0.28
CA LEU A 142 -3.30 4.56 -1.37
C LEU A 142 -2.90 3.95 -2.73
N ARG A 143 -1.60 3.77 -2.99
CA ARG A 143 -1.13 3.14 -4.23
C ARG A 143 -1.68 1.72 -4.39
N ARG A 144 -1.68 0.92 -3.32
CA ARG A 144 -2.24 -0.44 -3.33
C ARG A 144 -3.76 -0.40 -3.44
N THR A 145 -4.42 0.50 -2.72
CA THR A 145 -5.88 0.69 -2.79
C THR A 145 -6.33 1.04 -4.21
N ARG A 146 -5.62 1.94 -4.90
CA ARG A 146 -5.91 2.29 -6.30
C ARG A 146 -5.89 1.09 -7.24
N ALA A 147 -4.87 0.22 -7.12
CA ALA A 147 -4.83 -1.00 -7.92
C ALA A 147 -6.01 -1.94 -7.59
N GLY A 148 -6.50 -1.93 -6.35
CA GLY A 148 -7.67 -2.72 -5.94
C GLY A 148 -8.98 -2.15 -6.47
N MET A 149 -9.11 -0.83 -6.56
CA MET A 149 -10.25 -0.13 -7.15
C MET A 149 -10.47 -0.51 -8.62
N THR A 150 -9.39 -0.79 -9.36
CA THR A 150 -9.41 -1.21 -10.77
C THR A 150 -9.42 -2.73 -10.96
N SER A 151 -9.67 -3.50 -9.90
CA SER A 151 -9.73 -4.96 -9.98
C SER A 151 -10.90 -5.42 -10.88
N LEU A 152 -10.79 -6.60 -11.47
CA LEU A 152 -11.91 -7.22 -12.20
C LEU A 152 -12.99 -7.74 -11.25
N SER A 153 -12.63 -8.07 -10.01
CA SER A 153 -13.57 -8.53 -8.99
C SER A 153 -14.27 -7.34 -8.32
N THR A 154 -15.58 -7.24 -8.50
CA THR A 154 -16.41 -6.18 -7.88
C THR A 154 -16.35 -6.20 -6.35
N ASP A 155 -16.18 -7.39 -5.75
CA ASP A 155 -16.05 -7.53 -4.30
C ASP A 155 -14.70 -6.98 -3.79
N ILE A 156 -13.62 -7.11 -4.59
CA ILE A 156 -12.32 -6.49 -4.28
C ILE A 156 -12.39 -4.98 -4.48
N CYS A 157 -13.04 -4.51 -5.55
CA CYS A 157 -13.23 -3.08 -5.79
C CYS A 157 -13.97 -2.43 -4.63
N THR A 158 -15.10 -3.02 -4.20
CA THR A 158 -15.90 -2.50 -3.09
C THR A 158 -15.06 -2.37 -1.82
N THR A 159 -14.33 -3.42 -1.43
CA THR A 159 -13.48 -3.33 -0.24
C THR A 159 -12.31 -2.36 -0.40
N SER A 160 -11.81 -2.15 -1.62
CA SER A 160 -10.79 -1.13 -1.88
C SER A 160 -11.35 0.27 -1.71
N PHE A 161 -12.60 0.52 -2.11
CA PHE A 161 -13.28 1.78 -1.80
C PHE A 161 -13.51 1.96 -0.29
N ASP A 162 -13.83 0.90 0.45
CA ASP A 162 -13.92 0.97 1.92
C ASP A 162 -12.59 1.40 2.55
N VAL A 163 -11.46 0.90 2.04
CA VAL A 163 -10.11 1.31 2.49
C VAL A 163 -9.82 2.77 2.11
N LEU A 164 -10.22 3.21 0.90
CA LEU A 164 -10.07 4.60 0.48
C LEU A 164 -10.88 5.55 1.37
N ASP A 165 -12.12 5.20 1.67
CA ASP A 165 -12.99 6.01 2.54
C ASP A 165 -12.40 6.13 3.94
N TRP A 166 -11.86 5.04 4.48
CA TRP A 166 -11.13 5.08 5.75
C TRP A 166 -9.91 6.00 5.70
N LEU A 167 -9.11 5.95 4.62
CA LEU A 167 -7.98 6.87 4.44
C LEU A 167 -8.44 8.33 4.37
N LEU A 168 -9.55 8.62 3.69
CA LEU A 168 -10.11 9.96 3.60
C LEU A 168 -10.68 10.45 4.93
N GLN A 169 -11.21 9.56 5.77
CA GLN A 169 -11.70 9.92 7.11
C GLN A 169 -10.58 10.17 8.11
N THR A 170 -9.46 9.45 8.00
CA THR A 170 -8.35 9.52 8.97
C THR A 170 -7.23 10.47 8.57
N HIS A 171 -6.90 10.52 7.28
CA HIS A 171 -5.78 11.26 6.70
C HIS A 171 -6.19 11.95 5.39
N PRO A 172 -7.20 12.84 5.38
CA PRO A 172 -7.73 13.44 4.16
C PRO A 172 -6.66 14.18 3.37
N LEU A 173 -5.90 15.06 4.04
CA LEU A 173 -4.90 15.92 3.40
C LEU A 173 -3.71 15.13 2.87
N GLU A 174 -3.21 14.15 3.62
CA GLU A 174 -2.09 13.32 3.21
C GLU A 174 -2.47 12.39 2.05
N THR A 175 -3.72 11.92 2.03
CA THR A 175 -4.25 11.09 0.92
C THR A 175 -4.26 11.86 -0.39
N VAL A 176 -4.69 13.13 -0.39
CA VAL A 176 -4.75 13.96 -1.62
C VAL A 176 -3.40 14.59 -1.98
N SER A 177 -2.54 14.87 -1.01
CA SER A 177 -1.28 15.63 -1.23
C SER A 177 -0.06 14.75 -1.50
N CYS A 178 -0.14 13.43 -1.23
CA CYS A 178 0.96 12.51 -1.51
C CYS A 178 1.26 12.38 -3.02
N ALA A 179 2.39 11.75 -3.34
CA ALA A 179 2.87 11.64 -4.72
C ALA A 179 1.89 10.86 -5.60
N GLY A 180 1.32 11.54 -6.61
CA GLY A 180 0.26 10.98 -7.43
C GLY A 180 -1.01 10.64 -6.64
N GLY A 181 -1.17 11.18 -5.43
CA GLY A 181 -2.36 11.02 -4.61
C GLY A 181 -3.56 11.72 -5.25
N TRP A 182 -3.36 12.91 -5.81
CA TRP A 182 -4.42 13.66 -6.49
C TRP A 182 -4.75 13.10 -7.88
N VAL A 183 -3.86 13.33 -8.85
CA VAL A 183 -4.17 13.11 -10.27
C VAL A 183 -4.37 11.64 -10.61
N HIS A 184 -3.50 10.73 -10.15
CA HIS A 184 -3.71 9.31 -10.45
C HIS A 184 -4.98 8.74 -9.80
N THR A 185 -5.37 9.21 -8.61
CA THR A 185 -6.60 8.75 -7.96
C THR A 185 -7.82 9.26 -8.72
N LEU A 186 -7.84 10.53 -9.14
CA LEU A 186 -8.90 11.07 -9.99
C LEU A 186 -9.01 10.33 -11.32
N LYS A 187 -7.87 10.10 -11.99
CA LYS A 187 -7.82 9.28 -13.21
C LYS A 187 -8.37 7.87 -12.96
N CYS A 188 -8.02 7.25 -11.83
CA CYS A 188 -8.56 5.94 -11.43
C CYS A 188 -10.10 5.99 -11.31
N PHE A 189 -10.66 7.01 -10.65
CA PHE A 189 -12.11 7.24 -10.60
C PHE A 189 -12.73 7.37 -11.99
N MET A 190 -12.11 8.14 -12.90
CA MET A 190 -12.63 8.31 -14.26
C MET A 190 -12.65 6.98 -15.01
N SER A 191 -11.59 6.17 -14.87
CA SER A 191 -11.48 4.85 -15.47
C SER A 191 -12.57 3.89 -14.97
N VAL A 192 -12.76 3.77 -13.66
CA VAL A 192 -13.74 2.84 -13.08
C VAL A 192 -15.19 3.28 -13.28
N LEU A 193 -15.46 4.58 -13.38
CA LEU A 193 -16.79 5.12 -13.71
C LEU A 193 -17.08 5.11 -15.22
N GLY A 194 -16.05 4.88 -16.05
CA GLY A 194 -16.14 4.95 -17.50
C GLY A 194 -16.30 6.37 -18.04
N TRP A 195 -15.90 7.39 -17.28
CA TRP A 195 -16.00 8.79 -17.68
C TRP A 195 -14.79 9.18 -18.52
N LYS A 196 -15.03 9.85 -19.64
CA LYS A 196 -14.00 10.27 -20.60
C LYS A 196 -14.12 11.77 -20.83
N ASP A 197 -13.00 12.44 -21.05
CA ASP A 197 -13.03 13.85 -21.45
C ASP A 197 -13.63 13.94 -22.87
N PRO A 198 -14.76 14.65 -23.07
CA PRO A 198 -15.35 14.81 -24.39
C PRO A 198 -14.43 15.56 -25.38
N ARG A 199 -13.42 16.28 -24.88
CA ARG A 199 -12.43 17.01 -25.69
C ARG A 199 -11.27 16.13 -26.15
N ALA A 200 -11.07 14.97 -25.51
CA ALA A 200 -10.03 14.04 -25.91
C ALA A 200 -10.50 13.24 -27.14
N ALA A 201 -9.85 13.46 -28.29
CA ALA A 201 -10.09 12.67 -29.50
C ALA A 201 -9.97 11.17 -29.20
N ALA A 202 -10.80 10.35 -29.86
CA ALA A 202 -11.02 8.92 -29.62
C ALA A 202 -9.77 8.00 -29.75
N GLY A 203 -8.56 8.54 -29.94
CA GLY A 203 -7.34 7.79 -30.26
C GLY A 203 -6.22 7.77 -29.21
N THR A 204 -6.26 8.57 -28.14
CA THR A 204 -5.03 8.85 -27.35
C THR A 204 -5.01 8.34 -25.91
N GLN A 205 -6.04 7.63 -25.44
CA GLN A 205 -6.06 7.07 -24.09
C GLN A 205 -6.16 5.54 -24.17
N LYS A 206 -5.00 4.87 -24.10
CA LYS A 206 -4.87 3.42 -23.96
C LYS A 206 -5.20 2.97 -22.53
N TRP A 207 -6.37 3.35 -22.02
CA TRP A 207 -6.89 2.74 -20.80
C TRP A 207 -7.98 1.74 -21.20
N THR A 208 -7.77 0.48 -20.84
CA THR A 208 -8.77 -0.56 -20.98
C THR A 208 -9.93 -0.25 -20.04
N THR A 209 -10.91 0.53 -20.51
CA THR A 209 -12.17 0.71 -19.81
C THR A 209 -12.90 -0.62 -19.78
N SER A 210 -13.14 -1.17 -18.59
CA SER A 210 -14.05 -2.31 -18.35
C SER A 210 -15.52 -1.91 -18.52
N SER A 211 -15.81 -0.97 -19.40
CA SER A 211 -17.13 -0.48 -19.75
C SER A 211 -17.76 -1.40 -20.80
N ALA A 212 -18.05 -2.65 -20.44
CA ALA A 212 -18.80 -3.57 -21.32
C ALA A 212 -19.44 -4.77 -20.59
N ALA A 213 -19.96 -4.59 -19.37
CA ALA A 213 -20.73 -5.65 -18.67
C ALA A 213 -22.20 -5.27 -18.39
N ALA A 214 -22.71 -4.23 -19.05
CA ALA A 214 -24.05 -3.70 -18.79
C ALA A 214 -25.18 -4.37 -19.59
N THR A 215 -24.92 -5.33 -20.48
CA THR A 215 -25.96 -5.86 -21.39
C THR A 215 -26.34 -7.32 -21.19
N THR A 216 -25.71 -8.09 -20.29
CA THR A 216 -26.04 -9.53 -20.12
C THR A 216 -25.81 -10.10 -18.71
N SER A 217 -25.86 -9.30 -17.65
CA SER A 217 -25.64 -9.81 -16.29
C SER A 217 -26.95 -10.15 -15.55
N SER A 218 -26.91 -11.23 -14.77
CA SER A 218 -28.01 -11.64 -13.89
C SER A 218 -28.46 -10.51 -12.95
N HIS A 219 -29.72 -10.51 -12.54
CA HIS A 219 -30.30 -9.46 -11.70
C HIS A 219 -29.51 -9.21 -10.39
N SER A 220 -28.89 -10.25 -9.81
CA SER A 220 -28.06 -10.14 -8.61
C SER A 220 -26.73 -9.42 -8.86
N ASN A 221 -26.12 -9.60 -10.04
CA ASN A 221 -24.90 -8.89 -10.41
C ASN A 221 -25.17 -7.43 -10.78
N ALA A 222 -26.32 -7.14 -11.38
CA ALA A 222 -26.75 -5.77 -11.66
C ALA A 222 -26.89 -4.94 -10.38
N GLU A 223 -27.53 -5.48 -9.34
CA GLU A 223 -27.67 -4.78 -8.04
C GLU A 223 -26.33 -4.55 -7.33
N LYS A 224 -25.42 -5.54 -7.37
CA LYS A 224 -24.06 -5.36 -6.85
C LYS A 224 -23.31 -4.23 -7.57
N LEU A 225 -23.43 -4.17 -8.89
CA LEU A 225 -22.77 -3.14 -9.70
C LEU A 225 -23.36 -1.74 -9.42
N LYS A 226 -24.68 -1.63 -9.24
CA LYS A 226 -25.32 -0.38 -8.83
C LYS A 226 -24.82 0.09 -7.46
N LYS A 227 -24.70 -0.81 -6.48
CA LYS A 227 -24.16 -0.49 -5.15
C LYS A 227 -22.71 -0.02 -5.23
N LEU A 228 -21.87 -0.73 -5.98
CA LEU A 228 -20.48 -0.33 -6.22
C LEU A 228 -20.42 1.05 -6.89
N ARG A 229 -21.27 1.31 -7.88
CA ARG A 229 -21.31 2.62 -8.56
C ARG A 229 -21.74 3.75 -7.64
N HIS A 230 -22.75 3.51 -6.80
CA HIS A 230 -23.15 4.46 -5.77
C HIS A 230 -21.99 4.75 -4.81
N HIS A 231 -21.31 3.71 -4.33
CA HIS A 231 -20.14 3.83 -3.47
C HIS A 231 -19.02 4.65 -4.13
N GLN A 232 -18.68 4.35 -5.38
CA GLN A 232 -17.70 5.11 -6.17
C GLN A 232 -18.01 6.61 -6.22
N LEU A 233 -19.28 6.98 -6.42
CA LEU A 233 -19.69 8.39 -6.46
C LEU A 233 -19.60 9.06 -5.10
N VAL A 234 -19.98 8.36 -4.02
CA VAL A 234 -19.87 8.87 -2.65
C VAL A 234 -18.40 9.08 -2.28
N SER A 235 -17.53 8.10 -2.54
CA SER A 235 -16.09 8.20 -2.33
C SER A 235 -15.46 9.30 -3.18
N LEU A 236 -15.92 9.48 -4.43
CA LEU A 236 -15.45 10.58 -5.28
C LEU A 236 -15.82 11.95 -4.69
N ALA A 237 -17.05 12.11 -4.19
CA ALA A 237 -17.45 13.35 -3.51
C ALA A 237 -16.57 13.61 -2.29
N ALA A 238 -16.32 12.60 -1.45
CA ALA A 238 -15.44 12.72 -0.29
C ALA A 238 -14.00 13.07 -0.69
N PHE A 239 -13.49 12.45 -1.75
CA PHE A 239 -12.14 12.70 -2.27
C PHE A 239 -11.99 14.12 -2.82
N ILE A 240 -12.96 14.61 -3.59
CA ILE A 240 -12.94 15.98 -4.11
C ILE A 240 -13.04 16.98 -2.95
N ARG A 241 -13.90 16.73 -1.96
CA ARG A 241 -13.98 17.58 -0.77
C ARG A 241 -12.65 17.66 -0.04
N ALA A 242 -12.00 16.52 0.21
CA ALA A 242 -10.71 16.48 0.89
C ALA A 242 -9.59 17.21 0.12
N GLY A 243 -9.66 17.23 -1.21
CA GLY A 243 -8.64 17.87 -2.06
C GLY A 243 -8.83 19.37 -2.24
N VAL A 244 -10.09 19.81 -2.38
CA VAL A 244 -10.40 21.11 -2.98
C VAL A 244 -11.33 21.96 -2.11
N SER A 245 -12.14 21.36 -1.23
CA SER A 245 -12.98 22.17 -0.34
C SER A 245 -12.12 22.84 0.74
N GLU A 246 -12.44 24.09 1.06
CA GLU A 246 -11.92 24.74 2.26
C GLU A 246 -12.63 24.17 3.48
N ASP A 247 -11.87 23.53 4.37
CA ASP A 247 -12.29 23.43 5.76
C ASP A 247 -12.08 24.80 6.40
N ALA A 248 -13.11 25.66 6.29
CA ALA A 248 -13.09 27.02 6.80
C ALA A 248 -12.72 27.07 8.30
N GLU A 249 -13.13 26.08 9.08
CA GLU A 249 -12.78 25.97 10.50
C GLU A 249 -11.30 25.63 10.69
N ALA A 250 -10.76 24.69 9.91
CA ALA A 250 -9.33 24.38 9.96
C ALA A 250 -8.47 25.57 9.50
N ALA A 251 -8.90 26.28 8.45
CA ALA A 251 -8.22 27.48 7.98
C ALA A 251 -8.24 28.60 9.03
N GLU A 252 -9.38 28.82 9.71
CA GLU A 252 -9.47 29.76 10.82
C GLU A 252 -8.61 29.35 12.01
N ARG A 253 -8.63 28.07 12.41
CA ARG A 253 -7.77 27.55 13.48
C ARG A 253 -6.29 27.77 13.17
N ALA A 254 -5.86 27.44 11.95
CA ALA A 254 -4.49 27.66 11.52
C ALA A 254 -4.10 29.15 11.55
N ARG A 255 -4.99 30.05 11.09
CA ARG A 255 -4.77 31.50 11.17
C ARG A 255 -4.64 31.99 12.62
N ARG A 256 -5.51 31.53 13.52
CA ARG A 256 -5.46 31.88 14.96
C ARG A 256 -4.18 31.37 15.62
N GLU A 257 -3.78 30.13 15.33
CA GLU A 257 -2.52 29.57 15.82
C GLU A 257 -1.32 30.37 15.31
N LEU A 258 -1.28 30.70 14.02
CA LEU A 258 -0.21 31.48 13.41
C LEU A 258 -0.11 32.89 14.01
N GLN A 259 -1.25 33.55 14.27
CA GLN A 259 -1.29 34.83 14.99
C GLN A 259 -0.80 34.67 16.44
N SER A 260 -1.19 33.61 17.13
CA SER A 260 -0.75 33.35 18.50
C SER A 260 0.75 33.04 18.58
N ALA A 261 1.31 32.38 17.56
CA ALA A 261 2.73 32.08 17.44
C ALA A 261 3.50 33.36 17.09
N ALA A 262 3.02 34.17 16.16
CA ALA A 262 3.63 35.46 15.82
C ALA A 262 3.74 36.39 17.05
N ARG A 263 2.71 36.42 17.91
CA ARG A 263 2.76 37.17 19.18
C ARG A 263 3.78 36.60 20.17
N ARG A 264 3.89 35.27 20.27
CA ARG A 264 4.82 34.59 21.19
C ARG A 264 6.29 34.77 20.81
N TRP A 265 6.58 34.95 19.53
CA TRP A 265 7.94 34.94 18.99
C TRP A 265 8.44 36.31 18.54
N PHE A 266 7.65 37.39 18.71
CA PHE A 266 8.07 38.75 18.42
C PHE A 266 9.40 39.09 19.14
N PRO A 267 10.42 39.65 18.44
CA PRO A 267 10.38 40.26 17.09
C PRO A 267 10.61 39.31 15.91
N LEU A 268 10.80 38.00 16.14
CA LEU A 268 10.96 37.01 15.08
C LEU A 268 9.63 36.78 14.37
N HIS A 269 9.55 37.22 13.12
CA HIS A 269 8.41 36.95 12.26
C HIS A 269 8.57 35.58 11.61
N GLN A 270 7.46 34.86 11.45
CA GLN A 270 7.41 33.58 10.72
C GLN A 270 8.33 32.47 11.26
N ALA A 271 8.62 32.45 12.56
CA ALA A 271 9.50 31.45 13.18
C ALA A 271 9.09 29.99 12.87
N HIS A 272 7.80 29.73 12.63
CA HIS A 272 7.27 28.41 12.29
C HIS A 272 7.85 27.81 10.99
N PHE A 273 8.28 28.61 10.01
CA PHE A 273 8.95 28.09 8.80
C PHE A 273 10.39 27.64 9.06
N HIS A 274 10.99 28.09 10.16
CA HIS A 274 12.35 27.74 10.57
C HIS A 274 12.38 26.62 11.64
N MET A 275 11.21 26.17 12.09
CA MET A 275 11.08 25.03 12.99
C MET A 275 11.00 23.72 12.22
N LEU A 276 11.33 22.61 12.88
CA LEU A 276 11.09 21.29 12.31
C LEU A 276 9.59 21.14 11.98
N PRO A 277 9.24 20.78 10.74
CA PRO A 277 7.86 20.71 10.32
C PRO A 277 7.12 19.61 11.07
N ASN A 278 6.03 19.96 11.77
CA ASN A 278 5.16 19.01 12.47
C ASN A 278 4.19 18.25 11.52
N GLN A 279 4.18 18.59 10.23
CA GLN A 279 3.11 18.18 9.30
C GLN A 279 3.35 16.80 8.68
N SER A 280 4.60 16.39 8.45
CA SER A 280 4.90 15.05 7.92
C SER A 280 6.31 14.58 8.29
N PRO A 281 6.54 13.26 8.36
CA PRO A 281 7.89 12.69 8.59
C PRO A 281 8.90 13.07 7.50
N ASN A 282 8.42 13.50 6.33
CA ASN A 282 9.25 13.89 5.18
C ASN A 282 8.74 15.22 4.59
N GLY A 283 9.00 16.33 5.29
CA GLY A 283 8.52 17.67 4.92
C GLY A 283 8.97 18.13 3.52
N PHE A 284 10.11 17.64 3.03
CA PHE A 284 10.67 18.00 1.73
C PHE A 284 10.40 16.98 0.62
N ALA A 285 9.54 15.99 0.86
CA ALA A 285 9.20 14.96 -0.13
C ALA A 285 8.69 15.54 -1.46
N HIS A 286 7.97 16.66 -1.40
CA HIS A 286 7.39 17.34 -2.56
C HIS A 286 8.44 17.87 -3.55
N LEU A 287 9.67 18.14 -3.09
CA LEU A 287 10.78 18.57 -3.94
C LEU A 287 11.36 17.43 -4.78
N ASN A 288 11.09 16.17 -4.41
CA ASN A 288 11.51 14.98 -5.15
C ASN A 288 13.03 14.93 -5.49
N LEU A 289 13.89 15.52 -4.66
CA LEU A 289 15.34 15.66 -4.94
C LEU A 289 16.08 14.33 -5.13
N PHE A 290 15.61 13.27 -4.47
CA PHE A 290 16.23 11.93 -4.49
C PHE A 290 15.36 10.88 -5.19
N GLY A 291 14.22 11.29 -5.77
CA GLY A 291 13.31 10.40 -6.47
C GLY A 291 13.57 10.38 -7.96
N ALA A 292 13.00 9.38 -8.65
CA ALA A 292 12.94 9.43 -10.11
C ALA A 292 12.12 10.65 -10.55
N PRO A 293 12.45 11.30 -11.68
CA PRO A 293 11.61 12.33 -12.27
C PRO A 293 10.16 11.85 -12.35
N LYS A 294 9.23 12.68 -11.88
CA LYS A 294 7.80 12.38 -11.86
C LYS A 294 7.14 13.14 -12.99
N ASP A 295 6.25 12.47 -13.71
CA ASP A 295 5.33 13.12 -14.63
C ASP A 295 4.35 14.00 -13.84
N GLU A 296 3.65 14.90 -14.54
CA GLU A 296 2.65 15.79 -13.95
C GLU A 296 1.55 15.05 -13.16
N ASP A 297 1.25 13.81 -13.56
CA ASP A 297 0.30 12.93 -12.88
C ASP A 297 0.84 12.36 -11.55
N GLY A 298 2.15 12.19 -11.44
CA GLY A 298 2.85 11.64 -10.28
C GLY A 298 3.33 12.69 -9.28
N GLN A 299 3.21 13.97 -9.63
CA GLN A 299 3.65 15.09 -8.79
C GLN A 299 2.89 15.15 -7.46
N MET A 300 3.55 15.70 -6.43
CA MET A 300 2.93 16.02 -5.15
C MET A 300 2.30 17.41 -5.23
N TYR A 301 0.99 17.50 -4.98
CA TYR A 301 0.27 18.77 -4.92
C TYR A 301 -0.09 19.05 -3.46
N THR A 302 0.74 19.85 -2.79
CA THR A 302 0.52 20.26 -1.39
C THR A 302 -0.56 21.32 -1.28
N ASP A 303 -0.64 22.18 -2.28
CA ASP A 303 -1.46 23.38 -2.23
C ASP A 303 -2.83 23.15 -2.87
N ARG A 304 -3.85 23.78 -2.28
CA ARG A 304 -5.23 23.73 -2.76
C ARG A 304 -5.35 24.28 -4.18
N GLN A 305 -4.74 25.43 -4.45
CA GLN A 305 -4.82 26.09 -5.76
C GLN A 305 -4.20 25.23 -6.87
N GLY A 306 -3.05 24.58 -6.60
CA GLY A 306 -2.45 23.64 -7.55
C GLY A 306 -3.36 22.45 -7.84
N ARG A 307 -4.06 21.93 -6.82
CA ARG A 307 -5.08 20.87 -7.00
C ARG A 307 -6.28 21.34 -7.81
N GLN A 308 -6.78 22.56 -7.60
CA GLN A 308 -7.86 23.19 -8.38
C GLN A 308 -7.48 23.34 -9.85
N GLN A 309 -6.31 23.90 -10.12
CA GLN A 309 -5.83 24.15 -11.49
C GLN A 309 -5.74 22.85 -12.29
N VAL A 310 -5.11 21.82 -11.72
CA VAL A 310 -4.95 20.54 -12.40
C VAL A 310 -6.28 19.80 -12.54
N PHE A 311 -7.16 19.90 -11.54
CA PHE A 311 -8.52 19.37 -11.63
C PHE A 311 -9.30 20.02 -12.77
N ALA A 312 -9.29 21.35 -12.85
CA ALA A 312 -9.98 22.12 -13.90
C ALA A 312 -9.49 21.75 -15.30
N ARG A 313 -8.17 21.70 -15.47
CA ARG A 313 -7.56 21.43 -16.78
C ARG A 313 -7.77 19.99 -17.24
N LEU A 314 -7.48 19.00 -16.39
CA LEU A 314 -7.37 17.60 -16.79
C LEU A 314 -8.62 16.74 -16.55
N ILE A 315 -9.42 17.05 -15.53
CA ILE A 315 -10.44 16.11 -15.01
C ILE A 315 -11.86 16.69 -15.05
N GLN A 316 -12.04 18.00 -14.86
CA GLN A 316 -13.34 18.64 -14.68
C GLN A 316 -14.32 18.36 -15.83
N ALA A 317 -13.87 18.43 -17.09
CA ALA A 317 -14.75 18.19 -18.23
C ALA A 317 -15.29 16.74 -18.28
N ALA A 318 -14.45 15.76 -17.96
CA ALA A 318 -14.86 14.36 -17.89
C ALA A 318 -15.87 14.13 -16.76
N VAL A 319 -15.64 14.76 -15.60
CA VAL A 319 -16.54 14.70 -14.44
C VAL A 319 -17.90 15.31 -14.78
N VAL A 320 -17.94 16.54 -15.30
CA VAL A 320 -19.20 17.22 -15.64
C VAL A 320 -20.01 16.43 -16.67
N ALA A 321 -19.38 15.93 -17.73
CA ALA A 321 -20.05 15.09 -18.72
C ALA A 321 -20.57 13.77 -18.13
N GLY A 322 -19.77 13.11 -17.29
CA GLY A 322 -20.14 11.87 -16.61
C GLY A 322 -21.30 12.03 -15.63
N LEU A 323 -21.32 13.14 -14.88
CA LEU A 323 -22.37 13.47 -13.92
C LEU A 323 -23.73 13.72 -14.58
N GLN A 324 -23.76 14.36 -15.75
CA GLN A 324 -24.99 14.55 -16.50
C GLN A 324 -25.65 13.21 -16.87
N ASN A 325 -24.84 12.21 -17.23
CA ASN A 325 -25.35 10.86 -17.53
C ASN A 325 -25.77 10.12 -16.24
N ALA A 326 -24.96 10.18 -15.19
CA ALA A 326 -25.28 9.52 -13.92
C ALA A 326 -26.55 10.07 -13.25
N LYS A 327 -26.85 11.36 -13.42
CA LYS A 327 -28.10 11.98 -12.94
C LYS A 327 -29.34 11.43 -13.63
N LYS A 328 -29.26 11.16 -14.94
CA LYS A 328 -30.38 10.60 -15.71
C LYS A 328 -30.76 9.18 -15.27
N GLU A 329 -29.82 8.44 -14.67
CA GLU A 329 -30.09 7.10 -14.11
C GLU A 329 -31.04 7.15 -12.89
N GLY A 330 -31.16 8.29 -12.22
CA GLY A 330 -32.09 8.49 -11.10
C GLY A 330 -31.77 7.69 -9.84
N GLY A 331 -32.70 7.67 -8.89
CA GLY A 331 -32.56 6.91 -7.65
C GLY A 331 -31.37 7.32 -6.76
N GLN A 332 -30.73 6.35 -6.13
CA GLN A 332 -29.56 6.58 -5.26
C GLN A 332 -28.31 7.04 -6.03
N ILE A 333 -28.15 6.59 -7.28
CA ILE A 333 -27.04 6.98 -8.15
C ILE A 333 -27.19 8.45 -8.56
N GLY A 334 -28.38 8.86 -9.00
CA GLY A 334 -28.66 10.25 -9.35
C GLY A 334 -28.50 11.22 -8.17
N ARG A 335 -28.89 10.81 -6.96
CA ARG A 335 -28.65 11.60 -5.73
C ARG A 335 -27.16 11.75 -5.42
N ALA A 336 -26.40 10.67 -5.49
CA ALA A 336 -24.95 10.72 -5.27
C ALA A 336 -24.24 11.58 -6.34
N ALA A 337 -24.67 11.50 -7.61
CA ALA A 337 -24.16 12.34 -8.67
C ALA A 337 -24.49 13.83 -8.46
N ALA A 338 -25.69 14.16 -7.99
CA ALA A 338 -26.03 15.54 -7.62
C ALA A 338 -25.14 16.07 -6.49
N GLU A 339 -24.82 15.22 -5.50
CA GLU A 339 -23.91 15.59 -4.42
C GLU A 339 -22.48 15.85 -4.92
N VAL A 340 -21.95 15.01 -5.82
CA VAL A 340 -20.63 15.26 -6.44
C VAL A 340 -20.64 16.58 -7.21
N GLU A 341 -21.70 16.87 -7.98
CA GLU A 341 -21.78 18.14 -8.72
C GLU A 341 -21.79 19.35 -7.78
N LYS A 342 -22.59 19.28 -6.71
CA LYS A 342 -22.63 20.33 -5.68
C LYS A 342 -21.23 20.57 -5.10
N VAL A 343 -20.53 19.51 -4.72
CA VAL A 343 -19.15 19.60 -4.20
C VAL A 343 -18.21 20.24 -5.22
N VAL A 344 -18.30 19.86 -6.49
CA VAL A 344 -17.45 20.43 -7.55
C VAL A 344 -17.75 21.91 -7.73
N GLN A 345 -19.01 22.33 -7.72
CA GLN A 345 -19.41 23.74 -7.83
C GLN A 345 -18.92 24.56 -6.64
N GLU A 346 -19.15 24.08 -5.41
CA GLU A 346 -18.70 24.76 -4.18
C GLU A 346 -17.17 24.87 -4.15
N SER A 347 -16.46 23.77 -4.44
CA SER A 347 -15.00 23.72 -4.33
C SER A 347 -14.26 24.48 -5.43
N MET A 348 -14.92 24.76 -6.56
CA MET A 348 -14.36 25.52 -7.69
C MET A 348 -14.92 26.94 -7.80
N SER A 349 -15.80 27.35 -6.87
CA SER A 349 -16.48 28.66 -6.93
C SER A 349 -15.54 29.86 -6.82
N ASP A 350 -14.39 29.67 -6.18
CA ASP A 350 -13.34 30.65 -5.95
C ASP A 350 -12.15 30.51 -6.91
N TYR A 351 -12.23 29.59 -7.87
CA TYR A 351 -11.17 29.38 -8.84
C TYR A 351 -11.37 30.28 -10.07
N ASP A 352 -10.59 31.35 -10.14
CA ASP A 352 -10.65 32.36 -11.22
C ASP A 352 -10.00 31.91 -12.55
N GLY A 353 -9.98 30.61 -12.86
CA GLY A 353 -9.44 30.10 -14.13
C GLY A 353 -7.92 29.96 -14.18
N GLY A 354 -7.19 30.57 -13.23
CA GLY A 354 -5.73 30.50 -13.17
C GLY A 354 -5.01 31.48 -14.11
N ASP A 355 -5.72 32.53 -14.56
CA ASP A 355 -5.13 33.66 -15.27
C ASP A 355 -4.50 34.63 -14.25
N TRP A 356 -3.21 34.44 -13.95
CA TRP A 356 -2.35 35.45 -13.33
C TRP A 356 -1.11 35.66 -14.17
#